data_AF-A0A950M9F9-F1
#
_entry.id   AF-A0A950M9F9-F1
#
_cell.length_a   1.000
_cell.length_b   1.000
_cell.length_c   1.000
_cell.angle_alpha   90.00
_cell.angle_beta   90.00
_cell.angle_gamma   90.00
#
_symmetry.space_group_name_H-M   'P 1'
#
loop_
_entity.id
_entity.type
_entity.pdbx_description
1 polymer ?
#
loop_
_entity_poly.entity_id
_entity_poly.type
_entity_poly.pdbx_seq_one_letter_code
_entity_poly.pdbx_strand_id
1 'polypeptide(L)'
;MKLHTLLLASALGLVAGSAMAQAMDDPQQAQFGPKLTRAEVQADLEIYRESGLLDLDRGESVDTESPRYQAALKRYNERRASTQYVALLHSFEAKNGEKVAAAKQPDAATTSNQ
;
A
#
# COMPACT_ATOMS: atom_id res chain seq x y z
N MET A 1 21.66 -70.00 4.83
CA MET A 1 20.49 -69.97 3.92
C MET A 1 19.27 -70.48 4.67
N LYS A 2 18.27 -69.62 4.93
CA LYS A 2 16.87 -69.90 5.34
C LYS A 2 16.17 -68.54 5.44
N LEU A 3 15.47 -68.16 4.37
CA LEU A 3 14.01 -68.12 4.21
C LEU A 3 13.35 -66.88 4.83
N HIS A 4 12.82 -66.06 3.92
CA HIS A 4 12.02 -64.87 4.15
C HIS A 4 10.75 -65.17 4.96
N THR A 5 10.37 -64.28 5.87
CA THR A 5 8.97 -64.12 6.26
C THR A 5 8.71 -62.65 6.55
N LEU A 6 8.09 -62.00 5.56
CA LEU A 6 7.44 -60.71 5.65
C LEU A 6 6.23 -60.88 6.59
N LEU A 7 6.16 -60.12 7.68
CA LEU A 7 4.94 -60.04 8.49
C LEU A 7 4.58 -58.56 8.71
N LEU A 8 3.55 -58.19 7.97
CA LEU A 8 2.87 -56.91 7.95
C LEU A 8 2.09 -56.77 9.26
N ALA A 9 2.57 -55.95 10.19
CA ALA A 9 1.84 -55.61 11.41
C ALA A 9 1.38 -54.15 11.32
N SER A 10 0.13 -54.01 10.92
CA SER A 10 -0.62 -52.75 10.89
C SER A 10 -0.77 -52.19 12.31
N ALA A 11 0.02 -51.17 12.65
CA ALA A 11 -0.18 -50.39 13.86
C ALA A 11 -1.23 -49.29 13.57
N LEU A 12 -2.44 -49.46 14.10
CA LEU A 12 -3.43 -48.40 14.20
C LEU A 12 -2.88 -47.32 15.14
N GLY A 13 -2.25 -46.29 14.59
CA GLY A 13 -1.97 -45.06 15.30
C GLY A 13 -3.25 -44.23 15.44
N LEU A 14 -3.82 -44.19 16.65
CA LEU A 14 -4.74 -43.12 17.05
C LEU A 14 -3.98 -41.79 16.92
N VAL A 15 -4.20 -41.05 15.84
CA VAL A 15 -3.70 -39.67 15.76
C VAL A 15 -4.62 -38.82 16.65
N ALA A 16 -4.09 -38.42 17.80
CA ALA A 16 -4.71 -37.41 18.64
C ALA A 16 -4.92 -36.15 17.79
N GLY A 17 -6.16 -35.62 17.83
CA GLY A 17 -6.57 -34.47 17.04
C GLY A 17 -5.66 -33.27 17.28
N SER A 18 -4.78 -33.01 16.32
CA SER A 18 -4.26 -31.66 16.12
C SER A 18 -5.37 -30.93 15.38
N ALA A 19 -6.16 -30.14 16.11
CA ALA A 19 -6.98 -29.12 15.50
C ALA A 19 -6.02 -28.13 14.82
N MET A 20 -5.65 -28.44 13.58
CA MET A 20 -5.06 -27.48 12.67
C MET A 20 -6.18 -26.46 12.45
N ALA A 21 -6.15 -25.36 13.20
CA ALA A 21 -6.82 -24.15 12.77
C ALA A 21 -6.25 -23.86 11.39
N GLN A 22 -6.97 -24.27 10.36
CA GLN A 22 -6.67 -23.90 8.99
C GLN A 22 -6.76 -22.39 9.03
N ALA A 23 -5.60 -21.72 9.04
CA ALA A 23 -5.53 -20.35 8.57
C ALA A 23 -6.15 -20.42 7.19
N MET A 24 -7.42 -20.00 7.11
CA MET A 24 -8.01 -19.60 5.86
C MET A 24 -7.13 -18.43 5.43
N ASP A 25 -6.07 -18.74 4.67
CA ASP A 25 -5.53 -17.82 3.69
C ASP A 25 -6.71 -17.54 2.77
N ASP A 26 -7.50 -16.55 3.15
CA ASP A 26 -8.63 -16.08 2.39
C ASP A 26 -8.07 -15.61 1.04
N PRO A 27 -8.29 -16.34 -0.07
CA PRO A 27 -7.80 -15.92 -1.38
C PRO A 27 -8.49 -14.65 -1.86
N GLN A 28 -9.43 -14.12 -1.07
CA GLN A 28 -10.13 -12.87 -1.28
C GLN A 28 -9.47 -11.68 -0.55
N GLN A 29 -8.15 -11.70 -0.34
CA GLN A 29 -7.37 -10.45 -0.42
C GLN A 29 -7.39 -9.94 -1.87
N ALA A 30 -8.61 -9.63 -2.32
CA ALA A 30 -8.95 -8.90 -3.50
C ALA A 30 -7.99 -7.72 -3.61
N GLN A 31 -7.30 -7.62 -4.74
CA GLN A 31 -7.35 -6.50 -5.70
C GLN A 31 -7.65 -5.08 -5.17
N PHE A 32 -7.33 -4.76 -3.92
CA PHE A 32 -7.18 -3.39 -3.47
C PHE A 32 -5.85 -2.92 -4.06
N GLY A 33 -5.85 -1.75 -4.68
CA GLY A 33 -4.65 -1.18 -5.30
C GLY A 33 -3.47 -1.07 -4.32
N PRO A 34 -2.33 -0.53 -4.76
CA PRO A 34 -1.14 -0.40 -3.93
C PRO A 34 -1.49 0.17 -2.55
N LYS A 35 -1.11 -0.54 -1.48
CA LYS A 35 -1.34 -0.08 -0.11
C LYS A 35 -0.46 1.14 0.13
N LEU A 36 -1.05 2.29 0.43
CA LEU A 36 -0.33 3.49 0.82
C LEU A 36 0.27 3.32 2.21
N THR A 37 1.53 3.74 2.36
CA THR A 37 2.23 3.85 3.65
C THR A 37 1.73 5.05 4.46
N ARG A 38 1.97 5.06 5.77
CA ARG A 38 1.62 6.22 6.60
C ARG A 38 2.38 7.46 6.16
N ALA A 39 3.65 7.30 5.80
CA ALA A 39 4.49 8.39 5.31
C ALA A 39 3.94 9.02 4.02
N GLU A 40 3.47 8.21 3.06
CA GLU A 40 2.83 8.72 1.83
C GLU A 40 1.56 9.51 2.15
N VAL A 41 0.70 8.99 3.03
CA VAL A 41 -0.52 9.69 3.45
C VAL A 41 -0.18 11.05 4.10
N GLN A 42 0.84 11.09 4.97
CA GLN A 42 1.25 12.33 5.63
C GLN A 42 1.87 13.34 4.66
N ALA A 43 2.67 12.87 3.69
CA ALA A 43 3.23 13.73 2.65
C ALA A 43 2.14 14.30 1.73
N ASP A 44 1.19 13.48 1.29
CA ASP A 44 0.06 13.94 0.46
C ASP A 44 -0.82 14.94 1.23
N LEU A 45 -1.12 14.69 2.52
CA LEU A 45 -1.89 15.62 3.36
C LEU A 45 -1.21 16.97 3.51
N GLU A 46 0.12 17.01 3.64
CA GLU A 46 0.86 18.26 3.74
C GLU A 46 0.79 19.06 2.43
N ILE A 47 1.02 18.41 1.28
CA ILE A 47 0.91 19.08 -0.02
C ILE A 47 -0.52 19.51 -0.31
N TYR A 48 -1.51 18.71 0.07
CA TYR A 48 -2.92 19.03 -0.06
C TYR A 48 -3.28 20.27 0.76
N ARG A 49 -2.78 20.40 2.00
CA ARG A 49 -2.90 21.61 2.81
C ARG A 49 -2.21 22.81 2.16
N GLU A 50 -0.96 22.68 1.74
CA GLU A 50 -0.19 23.76 1.10
C GLU A 50 -0.80 24.25 -0.23
N SER A 51 -1.52 23.38 -0.94
CA SER A 51 -2.19 23.75 -2.18
C SER A 51 -3.38 24.70 -1.97
N GLY A 52 -3.94 24.73 -0.75
CA GLY A 52 -5.17 25.42 -0.40
C GLY A 52 -6.45 24.62 -0.65
N LEU A 53 -6.35 23.36 -1.11
CA LEU A 53 -7.51 22.47 -1.27
C LEU A 53 -8.20 22.20 0.08
N LEU A 54 -7.43 22.01 1.15
CA LEU A 54 -8.01 21.78 2.49
C LEU A 54 -8.94 22.91 2.95
N ASP A 55 -8.65 24.16 2.59
CA ASP A 55 -9.51 25.28 2.97
C ASP A 55 -10.79 25.36 2.12
N LEU A 56 -10.76 24.81 0.90
CA LEU A 56 -11.93 24.70 0.02
C LEU A 56 -12.85 23.55 0.42
N ASP A 57 -12.27 22.44 0.88
CA ASP A 57 -13.02 21.24 1.24
C ASP A 57 -13.71 21.32 2.61
N ARG A 58 -13.46 22.39 3.38
CA ARG A 58 -14.12 22.64 4.68
C ARG A 58 -15.54 23.19 4.57
N GLY A 59 -15.99 23.57 3.37
CA GLY A 59 -17.36 24.07 3.14
C GLY A 59 -18.41 22.97 3.18
N GLU A 60 -19.70 23.35 3.24
CA GLU A 60 -20.83 22.40 3.16
C GLU A 60 -20.90 21.70 1.80
N SER A 61 -20.44 22.35 0.74
CA SER A 61 -20.25 21.77 -0.58
C SER A 61 -18.96 22.26 -1.23
N VAL A 62 -18.28 21.36 -1.94
CA VAL A 62 -17.06 21.67 -2.70
C VAL A 62 -17.46 21.99 -4.13
N ASP A 63 -17.21 23.22 -4.58
CA ASP A 63 -17.35 23.60 -5.98
C ASP A 63 -16.06 23.28 -6.75
N THR A 64 -16.02 22.09 -7.33
CA THR A 64 -14.88 21.58 -8.10
C THR A 64 -14.67 22.29 -9.43
N GLU A 65 -15.69 22.98 -9.95
CA GLU A 65 -15.61 23.70 -11.21
C GLU A 65 -15.17 25.17 -11.01
N SER A 66 -15.14 25.64 -9.76
CA SER A 66 -14.69 26.99 -9.45
C SER A 66 -13.25 27.25 -9.93
N PRO A 67 -12.95 28.45 -10.47
CA PRO A 67 -11.58 28.82 -10.83
C PRO A 67 -10.59 28.70 -9.66
N ARG A 68 -11.06 28.92 -8.42
CA ARG A 68 -10.26 28.80 -7.21
C ARG A 68 -9.87 27.35 -6.92
N TYR A 69 -10.81 26.41 -7.06
CA TYR A 69 -10.53 24.98 -6.92
C TYR A 69 -9.56 24.49 -7.99
N GLN A 70 -9.80 24.84 -9.25
CA GLN A 70 -8.92 24.46 -10.36
C GLN A 70 -7.49 24.99 -10.17
N ALA A 71 -7.34 26.23 -9.69
CA ALA A 71 -6.03 26.78 -9.35
C ALA A 71 -5.36 26.06 -8.17
N ALA A 72 -6.12 25.65 -7.15
CA ALA A 72 -5.61 24.87 -6.02
C ALA A 72 -5.19 23.46 -6.44
N LEU A 73 -6.00 22.79 -7.27
CA LEU A 73 -5.71 21.49 -7.84
C LEU A 73 -4.45 21.51 -8.70
N LYS A 74 -4.27 22.55 -9.52
CA LYS A 74 -3.02 22.74 -10.29
C LYS A 74 -1.81 22.81 -9.36
N ARG A 75 -1.87 23.63 -8.31
CA ARG A 75 -0.77 23.74 -7.31
C ARG A 75 -0.49 22.41 -6.62
N TYR A 76 -1.53 21.67 -6.26
CA TYR A 76 -1.40 20.34 -5.67
C TYR A 76 -0.62 19.40 -6.60
N ASN A 77 -1.02 19.32 -7.87
CA ASN A 77 -0.37 18.45 -8.86
C ASN A 77 1.10 18.85 -9.09
N GLU A 78 1.39 20.14 -9.20
CA GLU A 78 2.76 20.65 -9.36
C GLU A 78 3.65 20.30 -8.17
N ARG A 79 3.13 20.44 -6.95
CA ARG A 79 3.87 20.11 -5.73
C ARG A 79 4.07 18.61 -5.56
N ARG A 80 3.05 17.81 -5.85
CA ARG A 80 3.12 16.35 -5.75
C ARG A 80 4.13 15.74 -6.72
N ALA A 81 4.31 16.35 -7.88
CA ALA A 81 5.34 15.95 -8.86
C ALA A 81 6.75 16.49 -8.55
N SER A 82 6.92 17.28 -7.49
CA SER A 82 8.19 17.95 -7.19
C SER A 82 9.12 17.10 -6.31
N THR A 83 10.40 17.46 -6.28
CA THR A 83 11.38 16.88 -5.35
C THR A 83 11.06 17.19 -3.88
N GLN A 84 10.27 18.24 -3.61
CA GLN A 84 9.79 18.56 -2.26
C GLN A 84 8.92 17.43 -1.70
N TYR A 85 8.06 16.83 -2.53
CA TYR A 85 7.22 15.70 -2.10
C TYR A 85 8.06 14.50 -1.67
N VAL A 86 9.11 14.18 -2.44
CA VAL A 86 10.06 13.11 -2.08
C VAL A 86 10.78 13.41 -0.76
N ALA A 87 11.18 14.68 -0.54
CA ALA A 87 11.80 15.09 0.71
C ALA A 87 10.84 14.98 1.91
N LEU A 88 9.55 15.32 1.73
CA LEU A 88 8.51 15.13 2.74
C LEU A 88 8.30 13.65 3.04
N LEU A 89 8.23 12.80 2.02
CA LEU A 89 8.09 11.36 2.17
C LEU A 89 9.22 10.79 3.05
N HIS A 90 10.48 11.03 2.68
CA HIS A 90 11.63 10.57 3.48
C HIS A 90 11.62 11.12 4.91
N SER A 91 11.17 12.37 5.09
CA SER A 91 11.06 12.98 6.42
C SER A 91 10.00 12.28 7.28
N PHE A 92 8.87 11.87 6.70
CA PHE A 92 7.83 11.13 7.42
C PHE A 92 8.20 9.66 7.63
N GLU A 93 8.87 9.02 6.68
CA GLU A 93 9.41 7.66 6.83
C GLU A 93 10.37 7.58 8.03
N ALA A 94 11.33 8.51 8.09
CA ALA A 94 12.28 8.60 9.21
C ALA A 94 11.57 8.82 10.55
N LYS A 95 10.49 9.62 10.58
CA LYS A 95 9.69 9.87 11.79
C LYS A 95 8.85 8.66 12.21
N ASN A 96 8.32 7.91 11.24
CA ASN A 96 7.45 6.77 11.51
C ASN A 96 8.23 5.46 11.72
N GLY A 97 9.55 5.45 11.46
CA GLY A 97 10.34 4.21 11.43
C GLY A 97 9.95 3.29 10.28
N GLU A 98 9.31 3.83 9.24
CA GLU A 98 8.89 3.09 8.06
C GLU A 98 10.07 3.03 7.08
N LYS A 99 10.43 1.83 6.62
CA LYS A 99 11.26 1.69 5.42
C LYS A 99 10.34 1.68 4.23
N VAL A 100 10.68 2.48 3.22
CA VAL A 100 10.00 2.55 1.92
C VAL A 100 9.51 1.16 1.52
N ALA A 101 8.19 0.96 1.45
CA ALA A 101 7.64 -0.21 0.81
C ALA A 101 7.91 -0.06 -0.69
N ALA A 102 9.14 -0.38 -1.12
CA ALA A 102 9.59 -0.40 -2.50
C ALA A 102 8.92 0.68 -3.37
N ALA A 103 9.35 1.94 -3.16
CA ALA A 103 8.79 3.11 -3.84
C ALA A 103 8.51 2.82 -5.31
N LYS A 104 7.23 2.82 -5.63
CA LYS A 104 6.73 3.22 -6.93
C LYS A 104 7.36 4.57 -7.21
N GLN A 105 8.46 4.55 -7.98
CA GLN A 105 9.08 5.76 -8.52
C GLN A 105 7.97 6.61 -9.13
N PRO A 106 8.05 7.95 -9.04
CA PRO A 106 7.16 8.80 -9.82
C PRO A 106 7.26 8.29 -11.27
N ASP A 107 6.13 7.93 -11.87
CA ASP A 107 6.01 7.59 -13.29
C ASP A 107 6.36 8.87 -14.09
N ALA A 108 7.65 9.22 -14.10
CA ALA A 108 8.23 10.24 -14.92
C ALA A 108 8.61 9.56 -16.23
N ALA A 109 7.97 10.05 -17.29
CA ALA A 109 8.23 9.74 -18.69
C ALA A 109 7.84 8.31 -19.13
N THR A 110 6.61 8.22 -19.66
CA THR A 110 6.39 7.39 -20.85
C THR A 110 7.40 7.81 -21.91
N THR A 111 8.48 7.04 -22.01
CA THR A 111 9.33 6.95 -23.17
C THR A 111 8.43 6.60 -24.35
N SER A 112 8.04 7.61 -25.14
CA SER A 112 7.45 7.39 -26.45
C SER A 112 8.54 6.77 -27.32
N ASN A 113 8.29 5.52 -27.73
CA ASN A 113 9.14 4.73 -28.60
C ASN A 113 9.43 5.41 -29.93
N GLN A 114 10.65 5.17 -30.39
CA GLN A 114 11.11 4.86 -31.76
C GLN A 114 10.07 4.95 -32.88
#